data_AF-A0A2V9MUY4-F1
#
_entry.id   AF-A0A2V9MUY4-F1
#
_cell.length_a   1.000
_cell.length_b   1.000
_cell.length_c   1.000
_cell.angle_alpha   90.00
_cell.angle_beta   90.00
_cell.angle_gamma   90.00
#
_symmetry.space_group_name_H-M   'P 1'
#
loop_
_entity.id
_entity.type
_entity.pdbx_description
1 polymer ?
#
loop_
_entity_poly.entity_id
_entity_poly.type
_entity_poly.pdbx_seq_one_letter_code
_entity_poly.pdbx_strand_id
1 'polypeptide(L)'
;MASIFGWQPPPWGNLFFDNREPYLLSGYLGFFPLLLGLWGGLFSKKRWMVNLLLGVCVLAILLALGKYSPFYSWLFRYCPIFRYGRYPVKFMFVANFCFALLAGLGLDRIEELRDQYCFKSRTTYWGIVLFLFSVAALFLLSTALSSERALSKMNAGVGEANHLSFHYQGQTLNISRSIISGSLRNIQIHLGAFLLFVLLIRWKRIRLNIVRGAVVSLILFDLFINNFWINPLIQADLYEPAPAALFINSKTQREGLSRIYALEQGQIDRNSAILGQTDSVVWIALYRKLTLFQFLAAKDHIQYSVFDPIDRLETFSSQKVRQELAMAQTLDDRLRILAGLNVGFILSAKEVSSSLLSLEALFQVNSNQPLRIYRLANRLPRAYLMYSNQVGQKRFADRPNIREPLAPTEGRNHELIHVPDDQKIVGSEIEISSYSPNLVEIETRADRNSFLVLLDSYYPGWRASVDGQLAEISCFQGAFRGVELSAGNHKIIFSYAPRTFSYGLYISSFTGLAWIACLLFSRTFAQRSP
;
A
#
# COMPACT_ATOMS: atom_id res chain seq x y z
N MET A 1 22.38 -4.02 0.78
CA MET A 1 21.70 -2.71 0.57
C MET A 1 20.42 -2.53 1.41
N ALA A 2 20.12 -3.37 2.40
CA ALA A 2 18.98 -3.20 3.31
C ALA A 2 19.32 -2.48 4.65
N SER A 3 20.60 -2.24 4.93
CA SER A 3 21.07 -1.67 6.21
C SER A 3 21.21 -0.14 6.23
N ILE A 4 20.92 0.56 5.14
CA ILE A 4 21.20 2.00 5.01
C ILE A 4 20.03 2.89 5.49
N PHE A 5 18.82 2.35 5.63
CA PHE A 5 17.60 3.19 5.78
C PHE A 5 16.80 3.02 7.08
N GLY A 6 17.34 2.33 8.09
CA GLY A 6 16.85 2.39 9.47
C GLY A 6 15.39 1.98 9.73
N TRP A 7 14.66 1.53 8.69
CA TRP A 7 13.31 1.02 8.81
C TRP A 7 13.42 -0.43 9.30
N GLN A 8 13.17 -0.65 10.59
CA GLN A 8 12.97 -2.00 11.11
C GLN A 8 11.46 -2.22 11.23
N PRO A 9 10.86 -3.05 10.36
CA PRO A 9 9.50 -3.52 10.60
C PRO A 9 9.49 -4.32 11.91
N PRO A 10 8.30 -4.53 12.52
CA PRO A 10 8.19 -5.34 13.74
C PRO A 10 9.01 -6.65 13.60
N PRO A 11 9.76 -7.06 14.64
CA PRO A 11 10.81 -8.08 14.51
C PRO A 11 10.31 -9.48 14.15
N TRP A 12 9.00 -9.70 14.18
CA TRP A 12 8.39 -10.95 13.76
C TRP A 12 7.95 -10.84 12.29
N GLY A 13 8.39 -11.79 11.46
CA GLY A 13 8.04 -11.83 10.04
C GLY A 13 9.06 -11.20 9.08
N ASN A 14 10.06 -10.44 9.55
CA ASN A 14 11.08 -9.83 8.69
C ASN A 14 11.86 -10.86 7.82
N LEU A 15 11.95 -12.11 8.26
CA LEU A 15 12.51 -13.22 7.47
C LEU A 15 11.67 -13.59 6.23
N PHE A 16 10.39 -13.20 6.20
CA PHE A 16 9.42 -13.53 5.15
C PHE A 16 8.97 -12.31 4.33
N PHE A 17 9.45 -11.11 4.64
CA PHE A 17 9.03 -9.87 3.96
C PHE A 17 10.23 -8.99 3.63
N ASP A 18 10.27 -8.44 2.41
CA ASP A 18 11.45 -7.71 1.98
C ASP A 18 11.58 -6.33 2.63
N ASN A 19 10.48 -5.60 2.91
CA ASN A 19 10.50 -4.19 3.41
C ASN A 19 9.14 -3.61 3.88
N ARG A 20 8.06 -4.39 4.04
CA ARG A 20 6.71 -3.86 4.35
C ARG A 20 6.03 -4.66 5.47
N GLU A 21 5.12 -4.00 6.18
CA GLU A 21 4.22 -4.64 7.15
C GLU A 21 3.48 -5.83 6.51
N PRO A 22 3.39 -6.99 7.21
CA PRO A 22 2.75 -8.18 6.68
C PRO A 22 1.29 -7.90 6.29
N TYR A 23 0.89 -8.15 5.05
CA TYR A 23 -0.55 -8.20 4.69
C TYR A 23 -1.31 -9.25 5.54
N LEU A 24 -0.60 -10.28 5.99
CA LEU A 24 -1.11 -11.32 6.90
C LEU A 24 -1.57 -10.77 8.25
N LEU A 25 -1.12 -9.58 8.67
CA LEU A 25 -1.63 -8.90 9.87
C LEU A 25 -3.13 -8.60 9.76
N SER A 26 -3.61 -8.32 8.55
CA SER A 26 -5.03 -8.07 8.27
C SER A 26 -5.80 -9.34 7.94
N GLY A 27 -5.15 -10.51 7.98
CA GLY A 27 -5.69 -11.79 7.54
C GLY A 27 -5.96 -12.77 8.69
N TYR A 28 -6.77 -12.38 9.69
CA TYR A 28 -7.22 -13.30 10.73
C TYR A 28 -8.47 -14.06 10.29
N LEU A 29 -8.33 -15.38 10.07
CA LEU A 29 -9.42 -16.27 9.66
C LEU A 29 -10.38 -16.64 10.80
N GLY A 30 -9.99 -16.38 12.04
CA GLY A 30 -10.63 -16.99 13.20
C GLY A 30 -10.11 -18.41 13.43
N PHE A 31 -9.65 -18.72 14.64
CA PHE A 31 -9.21 -20.08 14.95
C PHE A 31 -10.39 -21.06 15.02
N PHE A 32 -11.57 -20.59 15.44
CA PHE A 32 -12.76 -21.42 15.50
C PHE A 32 -13.31 -21.77 14.10
N PRO A 33 -13.48 -20.82 13.15
CA PRO A 33 -13.70 -21.13 11.75
C PRO A 33 -12.64 -22.07 11.17
N LEU A 34 -11.40 -22.00 11.65
CA LEU A 34 -10.34 -22.91 11.22
C LEU A 34 -10.57 -24.37 11.59
N LEU A 35 -10.95 -24.62 12.83
CA LEU A 35 -11.33 -25.97 13.25
C LEU A 35 -12.57 -26.48 12.51
N LEU A 36 -13.56 -25.63 12.28
CA LEU A 36 -14.74 -25.98 11.47
C LEU A 36 -14.36 -26.26 10.01
N GLY A 37 -13.49 -25.47 9.41
CA GLY A 37 -13.02 -25.66 8.03
C GLY A 37 -12.28 -26.98 7.86
N LEU A 38 -11.39 -27.32 8.79
CA LEU A 38 -10.72 -28.60 8.84
C LEU A 38 -11.71 -29.75 9.02
N TRP A 39 -12.67 -29.62 9.94
CA TRP A 39 -13.75 -30.60 10.13
C TRP A 39 -14.57 -30.82 8.86
N GLY A 40 -14.95 -29.74 8.17
CA GLY A 40 -15.69 -29.77 6.91
C GLY A 40 -14.90 -30.44 5.80
N GLY A 41 -13.62 -30.10 5.64
CA GLY A 41 -12.73 -30.73 4.65
C GLY A 41 -12.54 -32.23 4.91
N LEU A 42 -12.39 -32.64 6.16
CA LEU A 42 -12.15 -34.03 6.52
C LEU A 42 -13.41 -34.89 6.44
N PHE A 43 -14.58 -34.38 6.87
CA PHE A 43 -15.74 -35.22 7.14
C PHE A 43 -16.98 -34.91 6.29
N SER A 44 -17.01 -33.83 5.50
CA SER A 44 -18.18 -33.53 4.66
C SER A 44 -18.44 -34.63 3.62
N LYS A 45 -19.72 -34.91 3.39
CA LYS A 45 -20.19 -35.85 2.36
C LYS A 45 -20.10 -35.25 0.95
N LYS A 46 -20.09 -33.92 0.84
CA LYS A 46 -20.03 -33.18 -0.45
C LYS A 46 -18.58 -33.13 -0.98
N ARG A 47 -17.99 -34.31 -1.23
CA ARG A 47 -16.54 -34.45 -1.57
C ARG A 47 -16.11 -33.67 -2.80
N TRP A 48 -16.96 -33.60 -3.83
CA TRP A 48 -16.66 -32.80 -5.02
C TRP A 48 -16.43 -31.32 -4.67
N MET A 49 -17.27 -30.76 -3.79
CA MET A 49 -17.21 -29.36 -3.39
C MET A 49 -16.01 -29.12 -2.47
N VAL A 50 -15.73 -30.04 -1.54
CA VAL A 50 -14.52 -29.99 -0.72
C VAL A 50 -13.26 -29.99 -1.59
N ASN A 51 -13.15 -30.91 -2.55
CA ASN A 51 -11.99 -31.02 -3.42
C ASN A 51 -11.81 -29.76 -4.29
N LEU A 52 -12.91 -29.20 -4.81
CA LEU A 52 -12.89 -27.93 -5.54
C LEU A 52 -12.38 -26.79 -4.65
N LEU A 53 -12.96 -26.61 -3.46
CA LEU A 53 -12.58 -25.55 -2.53
C LEU A 53 -11.13 -25.67 -2.06
N LEU A 54 -10.68 -26.89 -1.76
CA LEU A 54 -9.28 -27.16 -1.40
C LEU A 54 -8.34 -26.89 -2.58
N GLY A 55 -8.68 -27.33 -3.78
CA GLY A 55 -7.88 -27.08 -4.99
C GLY A 55 -7.73 -25.59 -5.28
N VAL A 56 -8.83 -24.83 -5.22
CA VAL A 56 -8.81 -23.37 -5.39
C VAL A 56 -8.05 -22.69 -4.26
N CYS A 57 -8.20 -23.14 -3.01
CA CYS A 57 -7.47 -22.61 -1.87
C CYS A 57 -5.96 -22.81 -2.01
N VAL A 58 -5.51 -24.02 -2.36
CA VAL A 58 -4.10 -24.33 -2.59
C VAL A 58 -3.54 -23.50 -3.75
N LEU A 59 -4.26 -23.43 -4.87
CA LEU A 59 -3.86 -22.58 -6.00
C LEU A 59 -3.74 -21.11 -5.60
N ALA A 60 -4.70 -20.59 -4.85
CA ALA A 60 -4.69 -19.22 -4.36
C ALA A 60 -3.48 -18.94 -3.44
N ILE A 61 -3.14 -19.88 -2.54
CA ILE A 61 -1.94 -19.78 -1.69
C ILE A 61 -0.67 -19.81 -2.55
N LEU A 62 -0.56 -20.71 -3.52
CA LEU A 62 0.57 -20.78 -4.45
C LEU A 62 0.75 -19.50 -5.27
N LEU A 63 -0.35 -18.83 -5.64
CA LEU A 63 -0.30 -17.52 -6.29
C LEU A 63 0.05 -16.40 -5.30
N ALA A 64 -0.44 -16.49 -4.05
CA ALA A 64 -0.19 -15.50 -3.01
C ALA A 64 1.28 -15.39 -2.62
N LEU A 65 2.04 -16.48 -2.74
CA LEU A 65 3.49 -16.52 -2.53
C LEU A 65 4.29 -15.65 -3.53
N GLY A 66 3.68 -15.20 -4.64
CA GLY A 66 4.30 -14.25 -5.56
C GLY A 66 5.66 -14.71 -6.07
N LYS A 67 6.71 -13.90 -5.90
CA LYS A 67 8.08 -14.23 -6.36
C LYS A 67 8.67 -15.50 -5.75
N TYR A 68 8.16 -15.96 -4.59
CA TYR A 68 8.61 -17.20 -3.94
C TYR A 68 7.95 -18.45 -4.55
N SER A 69 6.98 -18.26 -5.43
CA SER A 69 6.34 -19.33 -6.19
C SER A 69 6.87 -19.35 -7.63
N PRO A 70 7.52 -20.44 -8.07
CA PRO A 70 7.92 -20.61 -9.47
C PRO A 70 6.72 -20.47 -10.42
N PHE A 71 5.54 -20.92 -9.98
CA PHE A 71 4.30 -20.86 -10.76
C PHE A 71 3.83 -19.42 -11.01
N TYR A 72 3.79 -18.59 -9.96
CA TYR A 72 3.43 -17.18 -10.14
C TYR A 72 4.48 -16.43 -10.98
N SER A 73 5.76 -16.72 -10.77
CA SER A 73 6.85 -16.13 -11.56
C SER A 73 6.73 -16.45 -13.05
N TRP A 74 6.35 -17.68 -13.39
CA TRP A 74 6.05 -18.09 -14.76
C TRP A 74 4.84 -17.32 -15.32
N LEU A 75 3.73 -17.25 -14.57
CA LEU A 75 2.53 -16.51 -14.98
C LEU A 75 2.82 -15.02 -15.20
N PHE A 76 3.55 -14.39 -14.29
CA PHE A 76 3.95 -12.98 -14.43
C PHE A 76 4.79 -12.74 -15.69
N ARG A 77 5.70 -13.66 -16.01
CA ARG A 77 6.57 -13.56 -17.19
C ARG A 77 5.79 -13.73 -18.50
N TYR A 78 4.92 -14.74 -18.59
CA TYR A 78 4.31 -15.14 -19.86
C TYR A 78 2.84 -14.74 -20.05
N CYS A 79 2.12 -14.42 -18.97
CA CYS A 79 0.72 -14.05 -19.02
C CYS A 79 0.53 -12.56 -18.69
N PRO A 80 0.25 -11.70 -19.69
CA PRO A 80 0.19 -10.24 -19.50
C PRO A 80 -0.78 -9.78 -18.39
N ILE A 81 -1.87 -10.52 -18.15
CA ILE A 81 -2.85 -10.16 -17.12
C ILE A 81 -2.25 -10.15 -15.70
N PHE A 82 -1.31 -11.06 -15.43
CA PHE A 82 -0.64 -11.14 -14.13
C PHE A 82 0.40 -10.04 -13.92
N ARG A 83 0.81 -9.34 -15.00
CA ARG A 83 1.69 -8.15 -14.89
C ARG A 83 0.96 -6.94 -14.29
N TYR A 84 -0.37 -6.91 -14.38
CA TYR A 84 -1.20 -5.91 -13.69
C TYR A 84 -1.40 -6.24 -12.19
N GLY A 85 -1.14 -7.50 -11.79
CA GLY A 85 -1.26 -7.99 -10.42
C GLY A 85 -0.16 -7.42 -9.51
N ARG A 86 -0.44 -6.28 -8.88
CA ARG A 86 0.53 -5.54 -8.05
C ARG A 86 0.90 -6.21 -6.73
N TYR A 87 -0.03 -6.95 -6.13
CA TYR A 87 0.16 -7.58 -4.83
C TYR A 87 -0.33 -9.03 -4.89
N PRO A 88 0.56 -9.99 -5.22
CA PRO A 88 0.20 -11.40 -5.33
C PRO A 88 -0.47 -11.90 -4.04
N VAL A 89 -0.01 -11.43 -2.88
CA VAL A 89 -0.59 -11.79 -1.57
C VAL A 89 -2.11 -11.59 -1.46
N LYS A 90 -2.72 -10.73 -2.29
CA LYS A 90 -4.19 -10.56 -2.35
C LYS A 90 -4.94 -11.82 -2.80
N PHE A 91 -4.28 -12.81 -3.43
CA PHE A 91 -4.90 -14.11 -3.67
C PHE A 91 -5.30 -14.82 -2.36
N MET A 92 -4.72 -14.43 -1.20
CA MET A 92 -5.21 -14.89 0.10
C MET A 92 -6.69 -14.59 0.35
N PHE A 93 -7.28 -13.55 -0.27
CA PHE A 93 -8.73 -13.34 -0.17
C PHE A 93 -9.53 -14.52 -0.74
N VAL A 94 -9.07 -15.12 -1.83
CA VAL A 94 -9.70 -16.29 -2.45
C VAL A 94 -9.53 -17.53 -1.55
N ALA A 95 -8.33 -17.70 -0.97
CA ALA A 95 -8.08 -18.76 0.02
C ALA A 95 -9.00 -18.61 1.24
N ASN A 96 -9.11 -17.40 1.79
CA ASN A 96 -9.97 -17.09 2.93
C ASN A 96 -11.45 -17.36 2.63
N PHE A 97 -11.91 -16.99 1.43
CA PHE A 97 -13.27 -17.27 0.99
C PHE A 97 -13.55 -18.78 0.89
N CYS A 98 -12.64 -19.55 0.25
CA CYS A 98 -12.76 -21.00 0.17
C CYS A 98 -12.82 -21.64 1.56
N PHE A 99 -12.00 -21.13 2.47
CA PHE A 99 -11.93 -21.62 3.84
C PHE A 99 -13.21 -21.33 4.65
N ALA A 100 -13.81 -20.14 4.48
CA ALA A 100 -15.11 -19.83 5.08
C ALA A 100 -16.22 -20.78 4.60
N LEU A 101 -16.22 -21.15 3.31
CA LEU A 101 -17.16 -22.14 2.77
C LEU A 101 -16.92 -23.55 3.34
N LEU A 102 -15.65 -23.95 3.50
CA LEU A 102 -15.30 -25.20 4.19
C LEU A 102 -15.77 -25.18 5.65
N ALA A 103 -15.69 -24.03 6.34
CA ALA A 103 -16.19 -23.88 7.70
C ALA A 103 -17.73 -24.04 7.77
N GLY A 104 -18.45 -23.49 6.79
CA GLY A 104 -19.90 -23.73 6.65
C GLY A 104 -20.24 -25.20 6.43
N LEU A 105 -19.50 -25.89 5.56
CA LEU A 105 -19.60 -27.35 5.40
C LEU A 105 -19.27 -28.11 6.70
N GLY A 106 -18.34 -27.58 7.48
CA GLY A 106 -17.97 -28.09 8.79
C GLY A 106 -19.13 -28.00 9.78
N LEU A 107 -19.81 -26.86 9.80
CA LEU A 107 -20.99 -26.64 10.63
C LEU A 107 -22.15 -27.59 10.23
N ASP A 108 -22.43 -27.73 8.93
CA ASP A 108 -23.42 -28.70 8.46
C ASP A 108 -23.08 -30.13 8.94
N ARG A 109 -21.80 -30.50 8.89
CA ARG A 109 -21.35 -31.85 9.25
C ARG A 109 -21.32 -32.12 10.74
N ILE A 110 -20.95 -31.12 11.55
CA ILE A 110 -20.83 -31.27 13.01
C ILE A 110 -22.20 -31.38 13.68
N GLU A 111 -23.24 -30.79 13.10
CA GLU A 111 -24.61 -30.90 13.61
C GLU A 111 -25.17 -32.33 13.53
N GLU A 112 -24.73 -33.13 12.56
CA GLU A 112 -25.10 -34.54 12.49
C GLU A 112 -24.63 -35.31 13.73
N LEU A 113 -23.65 -34.82 14.50
CA LEU A 113 -23.27 -35.40 15.80
C LEU A 113 -24.42 -35.41 16.81
N ARG A 114 -25.47 -34.62 16.60
CA ARG A 114 -26.68 -34.68 17.43
C ARG A 114 -27.40 -36.02 17.31
N ASP A 115 -27.30 -36.67 16.15
CA ASP A 115 -27.98 -37.92 15.87
C ASP A 115 -27.13 -39.13 16.28
N GLN A 116 -27.78 -40.12 16.91
CA GLN A 116 -27.11 -41.33 17.39
C GLN A 116 -26.61 -42.22 16.24
N TYR A 117 -27.22 -42.12 15.05
CA TYR A 117 -26.88 -42.93 13.87
C TYR A 117 -25.90 -42.24 12.91
N CYS A 118 -25.26 -41.15 13.32
CA CYS A 118 -24.39 -40.32 12.47
C CYS A 118 -23.19 -41.09 11.87
N PHE A 119 -22.74 -42.17 12.50
CA PHE A 119 -21.51 -42.87 12.16
C PHE A 119 -21.76 -44.28 11.62
N LYS A 120 -22.23 -44.37 10.38
CA LYS A 120 -22.40 -45.68 9.72
C LYS A 120 -21.07 -46.36 9.35
N SER A 121 -19.98 -45.60 9.22
CA SER A 121 -18.64 -46.13 8.87
C SER A 121 -17.69 -46.09 10.06
N ARG A 122 -17.04 -47.23 10.34
CA ARG A 122 -15.99 -47.37 11.36
C ARG A 122 -14.83 -46.40 11.12
N THR A 123 -14.45 -46.17 9.86
CA THR A 123 -13.37 -45.23 9.49
C THR A 123 -13.74 -43.79 9.85
N THR A 124 -14.99 -43.38 9.59
CA THR A 124 -15.46 -42.03 9.94
C THR A 124 -15.50 -41.84 11.46
N TYR A 125 -15.94 -42.85 12.20
CA TYR A 125 -15.94 -42.81 13.66
C TYR A 125 -14.53 -42.60 14.23
N TRP A 126 -13.57 -43.46 13.85
CA TRP A 126 -12.19 -43.35 14.32
C TRP A 126 -11.52 -42.06 13.85
N GLY A 127 -11.82 -41.58 12.64
CA GLY A 127 -11.34 -40.29 12.17
C GLY A 127 -11.81 -39.12 13.05
N ILE A 128 -13.07 -39.13 13.48
CA ILE A 128 -13.62 -38.11 14.39
C ILE A 128 -13.00 -38.21 15.77
N VAL A 129 -12.87 -39.43 16.32
CA VAL A 129 -12.22 -39.66 17.62
C VAL A 129 -10.78 -39.14 17.57
N LEU A 130 -10.04 -39.45 16.50
CA LEU A 130 -8.68 -38.97 16.31
C LEU A 130 -8.63 -37.45 16.20
N PHE A 131 -9.52 -36.82 15.42
CA PHE A 131 -9.58 -35.37 15.30
C PHE A 131 -9.84 -34.69 16.66
N LEU A 132 -10.85 -35.16 17.40
CA LEU A 132 -11.17 -34.62 18.73
C LEU A 132 -10.03 -34.87 19.73
N PHE A 133 -9.39 -36.03 19.66
CA PHE A 133 -8.20 -36.32 20.45
C PHE A 133 -7.05 -35.38 20.11
N SER A 134 -6.79 -35.09 18.82
CA SER A 134 -5.78 -34.13 18.40
C SER A 134 -6.09 -32.71 18.89
N VAL A 135 -7.36 -32.29 18.82
CA VAL A 135 -7.80 -30.98 19.37
C VAL A 135 -7.56 -30.93 20.89
N ALA A 136 -7.93 -31.98 21.63
CA ALA A 136 -7.69 -32.06 23.07
C ALA A 136 -6.20 -32.14 23.42
N ALA A 137 -5.41 -32.89 22.67
CA ALA A 137 -3.96 -32.99 22.84
C ALA A 137 -3.27 -31.66 22.56
N LEU A 138 -3.69 -30.93 21.52
CA LEU A 138 -3.21 -29.57 21.24
C LEU A 138 -3.60 -28.59 22.36
N PHE A 139 -4.81 -28.72 22.92
CA PHE A 139 -5.23 -27.91 24.06
C PHE A 139 -4.31 -28.17 25.26
N LEU A 140 -4.10 -29.43 25.64
CA LEU A 140 -3.21 -29.82 26.74
C LEU A 140 -1.75 -29.39 26.48
N LEU A 141 -1.25 -29.57 25.26
CA LEU A 141 0.08 -29.14 24.87
C LEU A 141 0.22 -27.63 24.97
N SER A 142 -0.75 -26.86 24.48
CA SER A 142 -0.73 -25.41 24.57
C SER A 142 -0.77 -24.93 26.03
N THR A 143 -1.50 -25.63 26.91
CA THR A 143 -1.51 -25.39 28.37
C THR A 143 -0.14 -25.67 28.98
N ALA A 144 0.47 -26.81 28.67
CA ALA A 144 1.80 -27.16 29.15
C ALA A 144 2.86 -26.13 28.70
N LEU A 145 2.80 -25.70 27.43
CA LEU A 145 3.69 -24.69 26.85
C LEU A 145 3.45 -23.28 27.42
N SER A 146 2.23 -22.97 27.87
CA SER A 146 1.92 -21.68 28.51
C SER A 146 2.43 -21.54 29.94
N SER A 147 2.96 -22.62 30.54
CA SER A 147 3.51 -22.57 31.89
C SER A 147 4.79 -21.74 31.95
N GLU A 148 4.98 -21.00 33.05
CA GLU A 148 6.20 -20.21 33.31
C GLU A 148 7.48 -21.06 33.20
N ARG A 149 7.43 -22.31 33.65
CA ARG A 149 8.55 -23.26 33.53
C ARG A 149 8.89 -23.61 32.09
N ALA A 150 7.91 -23.71 31.20
CA ALA A 150 8.14 -23.99 29.79
C ALA A 150 8.61 -22.73 29.05
N LEU A 151 7.96 -21.58 29.29
CA LEU A 151 8.32 -20.30 28.69
C LEU A 151 9.72 -19.82 29.11
N SER A 152 10.13 -20.06 30.36
CA SER A 152 11.48 -19.73 30.82
C SER A 152 12.58 -20.58 30.17
N LYS A 153 12.27 -21.85 29.82
CA LYS A 153 13.17 -22.73 29.06
C LYS A 153 13.16 -22.45 27.56
N MET A 154 12.05 -21.92 27.04
CA MET A 154 11.95 -21.34 25.71
C MET A 154 12.67 -19.99 25.69
N ASN A 155 14.00 -20.00 25.84
CA ASN A 155 14.85 -18.99 25.23
C ASN A 155 14.83 -19.24 23.71
N ALA A 156 13.67 -19.02 23.09
CA ALA A 156 13.59 -18.89 21.65
C ALA A 156 14.40 -17.64 21.32
N GLY A 157 15.65 -17.85 20.92
CA GLY A 157 16.47 -16.83 20.29
C GLY A 157 15.76 -16.39 19.02
N VAL A 158 14.83 -15.45 19.16
CA VAL A 158 14.48 -14.54 18.07
C VAL A 158 15.69 -13.63 17.96
N GLY A 159 16.71 -14.10 17.25
CA GLY A 159 18.08 -13.58 17.21
C GLY A 159 18.24 -12.14 16.71
N GLU A 160 17.18 -11.35 16.62
CA GLU A 160 17.20 -9.93 16.27
C GLU A 160 16.20 -9.07 17.10
N ALA A 161 15.37 -9.65 17.98
CA ALA A 161 14.36 -8.90 18.75
C ALA A 161 14.85 -8.36 20.10
N ASN A 162 16.15 -8.51 20.41
CA ASN A 162 16.75 -8.18 21.71
C ASN A 162 16.93 -6.68 21.98
N HIS A 163 16.48 -5.78 21.10
CA HIS A 163 16.67 -4.33 21.26
C HIS A 163 15.47 -3.57 21.84
N LEU A 164 14.35 -4.24 22.11
CA LEU A 164 13.15 -3.60 22.68
C LEU A 164 12.78 -4.25 24.02
N SER A 165 13.55 -3.92 25.04
CA SER A 165 13.12 -4.01 26.43
C SER A 165 12.28 -2.78 26.77
N PHE A 166 10.95 -2.88 26.62
CA PHE A 166 10.06 -1.84 27.14
C PHE A 166 10.05 -1.94 28.67
N HIS A 167 10.42 -0.83 29.30
CA HIS A 167 10.35 -0.68 30.74
C HIS A 167 8.96 -0.11 31.08
N TYR A 168 8.06 -0.96 31.56
CA TYR A 168 6.77 -0.53 32.08
C TYR A 168 6.79 -0.69 33.61
N GLN A 169 6.57 0.40 34.36
CA GLN A 169 6.60 0.40 35.84
C GLN A 169 7.88 -0.21 36.46
N GLY A 170 9.04 0.03 35.83
CA GLY A 170 10.33 -0.46 36.35
C GLY A 170 10.63 -1.94 36.08
N GLN A 171 9.79 -2.64 35.32
CA GLN A 171 10.05 -4.02 34.90
C GLN A 171 10.35 -4.11 33.40
N THR A 172 11.40 -4.86 33.07
CA THR A 172 11.79 -5.19 31.69
C THR A 172 10.85 -6.25 31.12
N LEU A 173 9.92 -5.84 30.26
CA LEU A 173 9.01 -6.76 29.60
C LEU A 173 9.73 -7.50 28.46
N ASN A 174 9.85 -8.83 28.57
CA ASN A 174 10.27 -9.65 27.43
C ASN A 174 9.08 -9.86 26.50
N ILE A 175 8.94 -8.98 25.51
CA ILE A 175 7.81 -8.93 24.57
C ILE A 175 7.54 -10.29 23.92
N SER A 176 8.60 -11.02 23.56
CA SER A 176 8.48 -12.32 22.90
C SER A 176 7.69 -13.34 23.73
N ARG A 177 7.94 -13.40 25.04
CA ARG A 177 7.22 -14.28 25.97
C ARG A 177 5.77 -13.86 26.14
N SER A 178 5.50 -12.56 26.20
CA SER A 178 4.13 -12.03 26.28
C SER A 178 3.34 -12.38 25.02
N ILE A 179 3.92 -12.22 23.83
CA ILE A 179 3.28 -12.58 22.55
C ILE A 179 3.01 -14.09 22.48
N ILE A 180 4.01 -14.93 22.80
CA ILE A 180 3.85 -16.40 22.76
C ILE A 180 2.77 -16.83 23.75
N SER A 181 2.84 -16.36 25.00
CA SER A 181 1.84 -16.72 26.03
C SER A 181 0.44 -16.20 25.69
N GLY A 182 0.32 -15.00 25.12
CA GLY A 182 -0.95 -14.46 24.62
C GLY A 182 -1.53 -15.31 23.48
N SER A 183 -0.68 -15.71 22.53
CA SER A 183 -1.06 -16.56 21.39
C SER A 183 -1.51 -17.95 21.84
N LEU A 184 -0.77 -18.57 22.78
CA LEU A 184 -1.14 -19.88 23.35
C LEU A 184 -2.46 -19.81 24.11
N ARG A 185 -2.70 -18.76 24.90
CA ARG A 185 -3.99 -18.53 25.58
C ARG A 185 -5.14 -18.38 24.58
N ASN A 186 -4.92 -17.66 23.48
CA ASN A 186 -5.95 -17.51 22.45
C ASN A 186 -6.29 -18.86 21.78
N ILE A 187 -5.27 -19.66 21.44
CA ILE A 187 -5.44 -21.03 20.93
C ILE A 187 -6.22 -21.90 21.92
N GLN A 188 -5.91 -21.84 23.22
CA GLN A 188 -6.61 -22.59 24.27
C GLN A 188 -8.10 -22.23 24.32
N ILE A 189 -8.43 -20.94 24.32
CA ILE A 189 -9.83 -20.46 24.36
C ILE A 189 -10.62 -21.05 23.19
N HIS A 190 -10.05 -21.04 21.98
CA HIS A 190 -10.76 -21.53 20.80
C HIS A 190 -10.83 -23.06 20.70
N LEU A 191 -9.77 -23.78 21.07
CA LEU A 191 -9.81 -25.25 21.16
C LEU A 191 -10.83 -25.70 22.22
N GLY A 192 -10.82 -25.07 23.39
CA GLY A 192 -11.76 -25.32 24.47
C GLY A 192 -13.20 -25.01 24.07
N ALA A 193 -13.43 -23.87 23.42
CA ALA A 193 -14.75 -23.52 22.89
C ALA A 193 -15.25 -24.51 21.83
N PHE A 194 -14.35 -25.02 20.97
CA PHE A 194 -14.71 -26.04 19.98
C PHE A 194 -15.10 -27.37 20.64
N LEU A 195 -14.35 -27.83 21.64
CA LEU A 195 -14.70 -29.03 22.41
C LEU A 195 -16.02 -28.86 23.17
N LEU A 196 -16.22 -27.71 23.82
CA LEU A 196 -17.48 -27.38 24.49
C LEU A 196 -18.65 -27.36 23.49
N PHE A 197 -18.45 -26.79 22.31
CA PHE A 197 -19.46 -26.78 21.25
C PHE A 197 -19.86 -28.20 20.82
N VAL A 198 -18.89 -29.10 20.62
CA VAL A 198 -19.15 -30.52 20.32
C VAL A 198 -19.97 -31.18 21.43
N LEU A 199 -19.65 -30.90 22.70
CA LEU A 199 -20.41 -31.42 23.85
C LEU A 199 -21.84 -30.87 23.88
N LEU A 200 -22.04 -29.57 23.64
CA LEU A 200 -23.35 -28.92 23.61
C LEU A 200 -24.23 -29.44 22.47
N ILE A 201 -23.66 -29.75 21.30
CA ILE A 201 -24.40 -30.38 20.20
C ILE A 201 -24.95 -31.75 20.61
N ARG A 202 -24.16 -32.55 21.35
CA ARG A 202 -24.61 -33.85 21.86
C ARG A 202 -25.66 -33.72 22.94
N TRP A 203 -25.71 -32.57 23.64
CA TRP A 203 -26.70 -32.30 24.66
C TRP A 203 -28.05 -31.92 24.06
N LYS A 204 -28.84 -32.95 23.72
CA LYS A 204 -30.15 -32.81 23.03
C LYS A 204 -31.17 -31.89 23.70
N ARG A 205 -30.99 -31.51 24.97
CA ARG A 205 -31.88 -30.56 25.69
C ARG A 205 -31.80 -29.14 25.12
N ILE A 206 -30.70 -28.76 24.47
CA ILE A 206 -30.52 -27.41 23.92
C ILE A 206 -31.05 -27.38 22.48
N ARG A 207 -31.85 -26.36 22.13
CA ARG A 207 -32.37 -26.18 20.76
C ARG A 207 -31.21 -25.88 19.80
N LEU A 208 -31.21 -26.51 18.62
CA LEU A 208 -30.11 -26.39 17.65
C LEU A 208 -29.87 -24.94 17.22
N ASN A 209 -30.94 -24.15 17.05
CA ASN A 209 -30.82 -22.75 16.68
C ASN A 209 -30.09 -21.91 17.74
N ILE A 210 -30.21 -22.25 19.02
CA ILE A 210 -29.47 -21.58 20.10
C ILE A 210 -27.98 -21.92 19.98
N VAL A 211 -27.66 -23.20 19.73
CA VAL A 211 -26.29 -23.68 19.53
C VAL A 211 -25.64 -23.03 18.30
N ARG A 212 -26.37 -22.93 17.18
CA ARG A 212 -25.96 -22.20 15.97
C ARG A 212 -25.70 -20.73 16.26
N GLY A 213 -26.66 -20.06 16.91
CA GLY A 213 -26.53 -18.65 17.29
C GLY A 213 -25.31 -18.41 18.18
N ALA A 214 -25.07 -19.27 19.17
CA ALA A 214 -23.91 -19.17 20.05
C ALA A 214 -22.58 -19.29 19.30
N VAL A 215 -22.48 -20.20 18.31
CA VAL A 215 -21.27 -20.33 17.49
C VAL A 215 -21.07 -19.14 16.57
N VAL A 216 -22.12 -18.68 15.91
CA VAL A 216 -22.02 -17.48 15.06
C VAL A 216 -21.59 -16.28 15.91
N SER A 217 -22.19 -16.09 17.09
CA SER A 217 -21.79 -15.04 18.04
C SER A 217 -20.34 -15.19 18.50
N LEU A 218 -19.88 -16.41 18.79
CA LEU A 218 -18.49 -16.67 19.17
C LEU A 218 -17.52 -16.31 18.04
N ILE A 219 -17.83 -16.70 16.80
CA ILE A 219 -17.03 -16.36 15.62
C ILE A 219 -17.01 -14.85 15.40
N LEU A 220 -18.17 -14.18 15.49
CA LEU A 220 -18.24 -12.72 15.34
C LEU A 220 -17.48 -11.99 16.43
N PHE A 221 -17.58 -12.45 17.68
CA PHE A 221 -16.86 -11.88 18.81
C PHE A 221 -15.34 -12.11 18.69
N ASP A 222 -14.92 -13.30 18.28
CA ASP A 222 -13.52 -13.65 18.00
C ASP A 222 -12.93 -12.75 16.91
N LEU A 223 -13.61 -12.69 15.76
CA LEU A 223 -13.20 -11.81 14.67
C LEU A 223 -13.21 -10.35 15.10
N PHE A 224 -14.22 -9.89 15.84
CA PHE A 224 -14.30 -8.52 16.34
C PHE A 224 -13.12 -8.20 17.25
N ILE A 225 -12.87 -8.98 18.31
CA ILE A 225 -11.79 -8.69 19.28
C ILE A 225 -10.42 -8.68 18.60
N ASN A 226 -10.13 -9.68 17.77
CA ASN A 226 -8.82 -9.79 17.14
C ASN A 226 -8.61 -8.73 16.06
N ASN A 227 -9.68 -8.23 15.42
CA ASN A 227 -9.59 -7.19 14.40
C ASN A 227 -9.91 -5.77 14.92
N PHE A 228 -10.41 -5.60 16.15
CA PHE A 228 -10.86 -4.31 16.68
C PHE A 228 -9.74 -3.26 16.66
N TRP A 229 -8.53 -3.70 16.99
CA TRP A 229 -7.35 -2.84 17.04
C TRP A 229 -6.64 -2.66 15.70
N ILE A 230 -7.09 -3.34 14.63
CA ILE A 230 -6.47 -3.20 13.29
C ILE A 230 -6.79 -1.83 12.68
N ASN A 231 -7.96 -1.26 13.00
CA ASN A 231 -8.35 0.07 12.57
C ASN A 231 -8.58 0.97 13.80
N PRO A 232 -7.51 1.53 14.39
CA PRO A 232 -7.67 2.40 15.54
C PRO A 232 -8.55 3.60 15.19
N LEU A 233 -9.50 3.92 16.07
CA LEU A 233 -10.24 5.18 15.98
C LEU A 233 -9.26 6.33 16.24
N ILE A 234 -9.29 7.34 15.38
CA ILE A 234 -8.43 8.51 15.46
C ILE A 234 -9.30 9.75 15.63
N GLN A 235 -8.81 10.76 16.36
CA GLN A 235 -9.54 12.02 16.52
C GLN A 235 -9.71 12.72 15.15
N ALA A 236 -10.84 13.41 14.97
CA ALA A 236 -11.21 13.98 13.68
C ALA A 236 -10.29 15.14 13.25
N ASP A 237 -9.75 15.89 14.21
CA ASP A 237 -8.76 16.96 14.01
C ASP A 237 -7.46 16.46 13.34
N LEU A 238 -7.13 15.18 13.48
CA LEU A 238 -6.02 14.55 12.75
C LEU A 238 -6.26 14.53 11.23
N TYR A 239 -7.50 14.66 10.75
CA TYR A 239 -7.80 14.83 9.32
C TYR A 239 -7.64 16.27 8.83
N GLU A 240 -7.76 17.27 9.71
CA GLU A 240 -7.58 18.67 9.33
C GLU A 240 -6.18 18.92 8.75
N PRO A 241 -6.02 19.82 7.76
CA PRO A 241 -4.71 20.15 7.21
C PRO A 241 -3.76 20.67 8.30
N ALA A 242 -2.50 20.24 8.26
CA ALA A 242 -1.50 20.80 9.17
C ALA A 242 -1.25 22.29 8.87
N PRO A 243 -0.82 23.11 9.85
CA PRO A 243 -0.49 24.53 9.60
C PRO A 243 0.51 24.73 8.46
N ALA A 244 1.53 23.86 8.36
CA ALA A 244 2.48 23.85 7.26
C ALA A 244 1.82 23.56 5.89
N ALA A 245 0.78 22.72 5.87
CA ALA A 245 0.04 22.41 4.65
C ALA A 245 -0.76 23.63 4.17
N LEU A 246 -1.48 24.28 5.09
CA LEU A 246 -2.22 25.52 4.80
C LEU A 246 -1.30 26.61 4.25
N PHE A 247 -0.11 26.76 4.84
CA PHE A 247 0.91 27.69 4.38
C PHE A 247 1.34 27.39 2.93
N ILE A 248 1.75 26.16 2.62
CA ILE A 248 2.17 25.77 1.27
C ILE A 248 1.05 25.93 0.25
N ASN A 249 -0.18 25.54 0.59
CA ASN A 249 -1.33 25.70 -0.31
C ASN A 249 -1.62 27.17 -0.60
N SER A 250 -1.59 28.04 0.41
CA SER A 250 -1.80 29.48 0.22
C SER A 250 -0.75 30.11 -0.71
N LYS A 251 0.52 29.67 -0.61
CA LYS A 251 1.60 30.11 -1.50
C LYS A 251 1.40 29.58 -2.92
N THR A 252 1.06 28.30 -3.05
CA THR A 252 0.87 27.63 -4.33
C THR A 252 -0.31 28.22 -5.11
N GLN A 253 -1.37 28.67 -4.43
CA GLN A 253 -2.48 29.38 -5.06
C GLN A 253 -2.09 30.76 -5.62
N ARG A 254 -1.17 31.47 -4.96
CA ARG A 254 -0.75 32.82 -5.37
C ARG A 254 0.39 32.82 -6.38
N GLU A 255 1.32 31.87 -6.26
CA GLU A 255 2.59 31.84 -6.99
C GLU A 255 2.64 30.71 -8.04
N GLY A 256 1.54 29.96 -8.21
CA GLY A 256 1.43 28.82 -9.10
C GLY A 256 1.94 27.49 -8.49
N LEU A 257 1.58 26.40 -9.17
CA LEU A 257 1.87 25.03 -8.75
C LEU A 257 3.36 24.80 -8.43
N SER A 258 3.61 24.21 -7.27
CA SER A 258 4.95 23.87 -6.77
C SER A 258 4.94 22.52 -6.08
N ARG A 259 6.03 21.76 -6.23
CA ARG A 259 6.30 20.57 -5.42
C ARG A 259 7.02 20.94 -4.13
N ILE A 260 6.90 20.06 -3.14
CA ILE A 260 7.71 20.06 -1.92
C ILE A 260 8.72 18.91 -1.94
N TYR A 261 9.81 19.06 -1.20
CA TYR A 261 10.78 17.99 -0.97
C TYR A 261 11.36 18.10 0.44
N ALA A 262 11.37 17.01 1.22
CA ALA A 262 12.02 16.97 2.53
C ALA A 262 13.43 16.38 2.43
N LEU A 263 14.43 17.09 2.95
CA LEU A 263 15.83 16.68 2.85
C LEU A 263 16.11 15.37 3.60
N GLU A 264 15.49 15.19 4.76
CA GLU A 264 15.64 14.00 5.59
C GLU A 264 14.78 12.82 5.10
N GLN A 265 13.89 13.02 4.13
CA GLN A 265 13.00 11.97 3.59
C GLN A 265 12.26 11.16 4.68
N GLY A 266 11.87 11.81 5.79
CA GLY A 266 11.19 11.18 6.93
C GLY A 266 12.09 10.40 7.88
N GLN A 267 13.41 10.45 7.72
CA GLN A 267 14.37 9.98 8.71
C GLN A 267 14.40 10.95 9.90
N ILE A 268 14.44 10.38 11.10
CA ILE A 268 14.57 11.15 12.34
C ILE A 268 16.05 11.08 12.71
N ASP A 269 16.70 12.24 12.79
CA ASP A 269 18.10 12.34 13.19
C ASP A 269 18.32 11.81 14.61
N ARG A 270 19.54 11.36 14.92
CA ARG A 270 19.87 10.85 16.27
C ARG A 270 19.67 11.89 17.37
N ASN A 271 19.78 13.18 17.04
CA ASN A 271 19.60 14.29 17.98
C ASN A 271 18.15 14.81 18.01
N SER A 272 17.28 14.27 17.15
CA SER A 272 15.86 14.63 17.11
C SER A 272 15.05 13.64 17.94
N ALA A 273 14.15 14.16 18.76
CA ALA A 273 13.21 13.39 19.56
C ALA A 273 11.79 13.78 19.15
N ILE A 274 10.94 12.78 18.92
CA ILE A 274 9.49 12.99 18.78
C ILE A 274 8.90 13.07 20.19
N LEU A 275 8.15 14.12 20.44
CA LEU A 275 7.50 14.39 21.71
C LEU A 275 6.09 13.80 21.66
N GLY A 276 5.71 13.10 22.72
CA GLY A 276 4.42 12.46 22.88
C GLY A 276 4.08 12.32 24.36
N GLN A 277 2.80 12.21 24.67
CA GLN A 277 2.33 12.03 26.05
C GLN A 277 2.36 10.57 26.50
N THR A 278 2.51 9.64 25.55
CA THR A 278 2.53 8.19 25.77
C THR A 278 3.61 7.54 24.89
N ASP A 279 3.86 6.25 25.08
CA ASP A 279 4.77 5.41 24.29
C ASP A 279 4.16 4.92 22.96
N SER A 280 3.04 5.50 22.52
CA SER A 280 2.32 5.09 21.31
C SER A 280 3.01 5.51 20.01
N VAL A 281 3.04 4.61 19.01
CA VAL A 281 3.51 4.89 17.64
C VAL A 281 2.73 6.00 16.94
N VAL A 282 1.52 6.34 17.43
CA VAL A 282 0.68 7.41 16.88
C VAL A 282 1.40 8.76 16.87
N TRP A 283 2.29 9.03 17.83
CA TRP A 283 3.06 10.28 17.87
C TRP A 283 3.99 10.44 16.66
N ILE A 284 4.46 9.32 16.07
CA ILE A 284 5.22 9.32 14.82
C ILE A 284 4.32 9.66 13.63
N ALA A 285 3.09 9.14 13.61
CA ALA A 285 2.11 9.49 12.57
C ALA A 285 1.75 10.99 12.62
N LEU A 286 1.56 11.54 13.82
CA LEU A 286 1.34 12.99 14.01
C LEU A 286 2.55 13.80 13.55
N TYR A 287 3.77 13.42 13.93
CA TYR A 287 4.99 14.09 13.47
C TYR A 287 5.10 14.11 11.95
N ARG A 288 4.86 12.96 11.30
CA ARG A 288 4.85 12.84 9.84
C ARG A 288 3.76 13.70 9.19
N LYS A 289 2.59 13.85 9.81
CA LYS A 289 1.53 14.76 9.35
C LYS A 289 2.02 16.21 9.44
N LEU A 290 2.52 16.63 10.59
CA LEU A 290 2.96 18.00 10.84
C LEU A 290 4.15 18.40 9.96
N THR A 291 5.00 17.44 9.60
CA THR A 291 6.17 17.63 8.72
C THR A 291 5.90 17.36 7.24
N LEU A 292 4.63 17.15 6.86
CA LEU A 292 4.20 16.92 5.47
C LEU A 292 4.93 15.76 4.79
N PHE A 293 5.08 14.65 5.51
CA PHE A 293 5.67 13.44 4.96
C PHE A 293 4.80 12.91 3.80
N GLN A 294 5.31 13.04 2.58
CA GLN A 294 4.78 12.56 1.29
C GLN A 294 3.32 12.06 1.21
N PHE A 295 3.00 10.83 1.66
CA PHE A 295 1.65 10.26 1.58
C PHE A 295 0.61 11.09 2.36
N LEU A 296 1.04 11.74 3.45
CA LEU A 296 0.19 12.60 4.25
C LEU A 296 0.07 14.00 3.65
N ALA A 297 1.08 14.49 2.93
CA ALA A 297 0.98 15.77 2.21
C ALA A 297 -0.01 15.69 1.03
N ALA A 298 -0.06 14.54 0.35
CA ALA A 298 -0.98 14.31 -0.76
C ALA A 298 -2.46 14.42 -0.34
N LYS A 299 -2.80 14.08 0.91
CA LYS A 299 -4.16 14.23 1.46
C LYS A 299 -4.62 15.69 1.46
N ASP A 300 -3.67 16.61 1.60
CA ASP A 300 -3.88 18.06 1.66
C ASP A 300 -3.66 18.72 0.28
N HIS A 301 -3.72 17.92 -0.81
CA HIS A 301 -3.49 18.33 -2.19
C HIS A 301 -2.09 18.90 -2.48
N ILE A 302 -1.11 18.62 -1.62
CA ILE A 302 0.27 19.06 -1.81
C ILE A 302 1.03 18.00 -2.61
N GLN A 303 1.69 18.46 -3.68
CA GLN A 303 2.49 17.57 -4.50
C GLN A 303 3.88 17.37 -3.91
N TYR A 304 4.20 16.11 -3.63
CA TYR A 304 5.55 15.72 -3.24
C TYR A 304 6.39 15.43 -4.49
N SER A 305 7.68 15.75 -4.43
CA SER A 305 8.65 15.44 -5.49
C SER A 305 9.14 13.98 -5.41
N VAL A 306 10.35 13.72 -5.89
CA VAL A 306 11.00 12.41 -5.95
C VAL A 306 11.10 11.79 -4.55
N PHE A 307 10.58 10.57 -4.41
CA PHE A 307 10.72 9.74 -3.21
C PHE A 307 10.92 8.27 -3.60
N ASP A 308 11.33 7.43 -2.66
CA ASP A 308 11.41 5.97 -2.79
C ASP A 308 10.11 5.30 -2.29
N PRO A 309 9.06 5.16 -3.11
CA PRO A 309 7.78 4.71 -2.61
C PRO A 309 7.91 3.31 -2.02
N ILE A 310 7.18 3.06 -0.94
CA ILE A 310 7.22 1.81 -0.16
C ILE A 310 6.96 0.58 -1.04
N ASP A 311 6.24 0.78 -2.15
CA ASP A 311 5.86 -0.28 -3.08
C ASP A 311 6.80 -0.42 -4.29
N ARG A 312 7.77 0.49 -4.47
CA ARG A 312 8.72 0.57 -5.61
C ARG A 312 8.06 0.60 -6.98
N LEU A 313 6.88 1.21 -7.07
CA LEU A 313 6.05 1.21 -8.28
C LEU A 313 6.12 2.51 -9.06
N GLU A 314 7.18 3.28 -8.83
CA GLU A 314 7.55 4.37 -9.70
C GLU A 314 7.84 3.88 -11.13
N THR A 315 7.75 4.79 -12.10
CA THR A 315 8.19 4.50 -13.47
C THR A 315 9.72 4.35 -13.51
N PHE A 316 10.25 3.59 -14.48
CA PHE A 316 11.70 3.47 -14.73
C PHE A 316 12.37 4.86 -14.80
N SER A 317 11.65 5.81 -15.37
CA SER A 317 12.01 7.21 -15.47
C SER A 317 12.18 7.91 -14.12
N SER A 318 11.21 7.73 -13.21
CA SER A 318 11.26 8.27 -11.85
C SER A 318 12.39 7.63 -11.02
N GLN A 319 12.71 6.35 -11.27
CA GLN A 319 13.88 5.70 -10.65
C GLN A 319 15.16 6.40 -11.06
N LYS A 320 15.29 6.75 -12.34
CA LYS A 320 16.48 7.42 -12.82
C LYS A 320 16.62 8.83 -12.24
N VAL A 321 15.54 9.61 -12.15
CA VAL A 321 15.58 10.93 -11.46
C VAL A 321 16.09 10.77 -10.02
N ARG A 322 15.65 9.72 -9.31
CA ARG A 322 16.13 9.41 -7.95
C ARG A 322 17.60 9.02 -7.92
N GLN A 323 18.05 8.20 -8.88
CA GLN A 323 19.46 7.83 -9.01
C GLN A 323 20.33 9.07 -9.23
N GLU A 324 19.92 10.01 -10.09
CA GLU A 324 20.65 11.26 -10.28
C GLU A 324 20.71 12.10 -9.00
N LEU A 325 19.59 12.20 -8.28
CA LEU A 325 19.53 12.89 -6.99
C LEU A 325 20.44 12.25 -5.92
N ALA A 326 20.62 10.93 -6.00
CA ALA A 326 21.52 10.15 -5.13
C ALA A 326 22.99 10.28 -5.53
N MET A 327 23.28 10.54 -6.81
CA MET A 327 24.63 10.73 -7.35
C MET A 327 25.14 12.18 -7.25
N ALA A 328 24.26 13.14 -6.93
CA ALA A 328 24.63 14.53 -6.67
C ALA A 328 25.67 14.61 -5.53
N GLN A 329 26.80 15.29 -5.78
CA GLN A 329 27.93 15.34 -4.86
C GLN A 329 27.74 16.40 -3.76
N THR A 330 27.11 17.53 -4.12
CA THR A 330 26.86 18.63 -3.19
C THR A 330 25.37 18.85 -2.94
N LEU A 331 25.06 19.56 -1.85
CA LEU A 331 23.69 20.00 -1.57
C LEU A 331 23.17 20.90 -2.70
N ASP A 332 23.98 21.84 -3.18
CA ASP A 332 23.58 22.78 -4.22
C ASP A 332 23.29 22.08 -5.55
N ASP A 333 24.06 21.03 -5.91
CA ASP A 333 23.75 20.19 -7.09
C ASP A 333 22.37 19.54 -6.96
N ARG A 334 22.09 18.98 -5.77
CA ARG A 334 20.79 18.38 -5.47
C ARG A 334 19.67 19.41 -5.56
N LEU A 335 19.87 20.60 -5.00
CA LEU A 335 18.89 21.69 -5.04
C LEU A 335 18.62 22.17 -6.47
N ARG A 336 19.64 22.27 -7.33
CA ARG A 336 19.47 22.62 -8.75
C ARG A 336 18.65 21.58 -9.50
N ILE A 337 18.90 20.29 -9.26
CA ILE A 337 18.08 19.21 -9.83
C ILE A 337 16.63 19.36 -9.35
N LEU A 338 16.40 19.57 -8.05
CA LEU A 338 15.06 19.76 -7.49
C LEU A 338 14.34 20.99 -8.08
N ALA A 339 15.04 22.09 -8.30
CA ALA A 339 14.51 23.29 -8.94
C ALA A 339 13.98 22.98 -10.35
N GLY A 340 14.74 22.18 -11.13
CA GLY A 340 14.33 21.68 -12.44
C GLY A 340 13.11 20.74 -12.42
N LEU A 341 12.79 20.17 -11.25
CA LEU A 341 11.62 19.31 -11.04
C LEU A 341 10.39 20.08 -10.54
N ASN A 342 10.38 21.41 -10.67
CA ASN A 342 9.32 22.30 -10.14
C ASN A 342 9.19 22.21 -8.60
N VAL A 343 10.26 21.85 -7.89
CA VAL A 343 10.29 21.97 -6.43
C VAL A 343 10.44 23.43 -6.05
N GLY A 344 9.44 23.95 -5.34
CA GLY A 344 9.46 25.32 -4.85
C GLY A 344 9.76 25.44 -3.36
N PHE A 345 9.51 24.37 -2.59
CA PHE A 345 9.71 24.38 -1.15
C PHE A 345 10.54 23.19 -0.68
N ILE A 346 11.55 23.48 0.12
CA ILE A 346 12.38 22.48 0.81
C ILE A 346 11.99 22.45 2.28
N LEU A 347 11.73 21.25 2.78
CA LEU A 347 11.38 20.97 4.17
C LEU A 347 12.60 20.40 4.88
N SER A 348 12.88 20.88 6.08
CA SER A 348 14.01 20.40 6.89
C SER A 348 13.74 20.55 8.37
N ALA A 349 14.11 19.54 9.16
CA ALA A 349 14.14 19.64 10.63
C ALA A 349 15.44 20.33 11.11
N LYS A 350 16.49 20.33 10.27
CA LYS A 350 17.76 21.01 10.54
C LYS A 350 17.83 22.37 9.86
N GLU A 351 18.68 23.24 10.38
CA GLU A 351 19.06 24.43 9.65
C GLU A 351 19.94 24.07 8.45
N VAL A 352 19.64 24.66 7.30
CA VAL A 352 20.33 24.38 6.04
C VAL A 352 20.83 25.69 5.46
N SER A 353 22.13 25.78 5.23
CA SER A 353 22.78 26.93 4.62
C SER A 353 23.07 26.65 3.15
N SER A 354 22.47 27.43 2.27
CA SER A 354 22.72 27.43 0.82
C SER A 354 22.28 28.78 0.26
N SER A 355 23.01 29.29 -0.74
CA SER A 355 22.63 30.51 -1.45
C SER A 355 21.34 30.37 -2.26
N LEU A 356 20.90 29.13 -2.53
CA LEU A 356 19.69 28.82 -3.29
C LEU A 356 18.44 28.74 -2.39
N LEU A 357 18.60 28.81 -1.08
CA LEU A 357 17.51 28.66 -0.11
C LEU A 357 17.28 29.95 0.67
N SER A 358 16.02 30.37 0.76
CA SER A 358 15.59 31.41 1.69
C SER A 358 14.56 30.85 2.66
N LEU A 359 14.78 31.03 3.96
CA LEU A 359 13.83 30.57 4.99
C LEU A 359 12.54 31.38 4.89
N GLU A 360 11.41 30.70 4.68
CA GLU A 360 10.08 31.33 4.55
C GLU A 360 9.25 31.19 5.82
N ALA A 361 9.33 30.04 6.48
CA ALA A 361 8.52 29.76 7.65
C ALA A 361 9.16 28.73 8.58
N LEU A 362 8.78 28.83 9.86
CA LEU A 362 9.13 27.88 10.90
C LEU A 362 7.86 27.46 11.63
N PHE A 363 7.62 26.15 11.70
CA PHE A 363 6.49 25.56 12.39
C PHE A 363 6.97 24.72 13.57
N GLN A 364 6.40 24.99 14.74
CA GLN A 364 6.56 24.08 15.87
C GLN A 364 5.79 22.80 15.59
N VAL A 365 6.45 21.67 15.78
CA VAL A 365 5.88 20.33 15.62
C VAL A 365 6.06 19.57 16.92
N ASN A 366 5.53 18.35 17.03
CA ASN A 366 5.74 17.50 18.21
C ASN A 366 7.15 16.88 18.21
N SER A 367 8.18 17.72 18.15
CA SER A 367 9.58 17.34 18.21
C SER A 367 10.39 18.44 18.90
N ASN A 368 11.57 18.08 19.42
CA ASN A 368 12.55 19.04 19.92
C ASN A 368 13.19 19.90 18.80
N GLN A 369 12.93 19.60 17.53
CA GLN A 369 13.33 20.39 16.38
C GLN A 369 12.09 20.90 15.63
N PRO A 370 12.02 22.20 15.28
CA PRO A 370 10.92 22.71 14.47
C PRO A 370 11.07 22.29 13.01
N LEU A 371 9.94 22.28 12.29
CA LEU A 371 9.94 22.18 10.84
C LEU A 371 10.30 23.54 10.24
N ARG A 372 11.31 23.58 9.39
CA ARG A 372 11.69 24.75 8.59
C ARG A 372 11.24 24.54 7.15
N ILE A 373 10.64 25.57 6.57
CA ILE A 373 10.25 25.62 5.16
C ILE A 373 11.10 26.68 4.47
N TYR A 374 11.90 26.24 3.50
CA TYR A 374 12.73 27.09 2.67
C TYR A 374 12.10 27.22 1.29
N ARG A 375 12.15 28.42 0.71
CA ARG A 375 11.92 28.64 -0.72
C ARG A 375 13.18 28.26 -1.48
N LEU A 376 13.00 27.54 -2.58
CA LEU A 376 14.08 27.21 -3.52
C LEU A 376 14.09 28.22 -4.68
N ALA A 377 15.24 28.86 -4.89
CA ALA A 377 15.46 29.77 -6.02
C ALA A 377 15.54 29.00 -7.36
N ASN A 378 15.35 29.73 -8.46
CA ASN A 378 15.50 29.23 -9.83
C ASN A 378 14.63 28.01 -10.17
N ARG A 379 13.49 27.83 -9.49
CA ARG A 379 12.54 26.76 -9.77
C ARG A 379 11.92 26.92 -11.17
N LEU A 380 11.74 25.81 -11.88
CA LEU A 380 10.98 25.82 -13.13
C LEU A 380 9.47 25.92 -12.86
N PRO A 381 8.72 26.60 -13.76
CA PRO A 381 7.27 26.56 -13.74
C PRO A 381 6.77 25.14 -14.03
N ARG A 382 5.53 24.84 -13.63
CA ARG A 382 4.97 23.49 -13.81
C ARG A 382 4.83 23.09 -15.28
N ALA A 383 4.51 24.07 -16.12
CA ALA A 383 4.49 23.93 -17.57
C ALA A 383 5.29 25.07 -18.20
N TYR A 384 6.00 24.78 -19.29
CA TYR A 384 6.74 25.77 -20.08
C TYR A 384 6.79 25.38 -21.56
N LEU A 385 6.98 26.38 -22.43
CA LEU A 385 7.25 26.18 -23.85
C LEU A 385 8.76 26.12 -24.07
N MET A 386 9.16 25.20 -24.95
CA MET A 386 10.52 25.08 -25.43
C MET A 386 10.52 25.31 -26.94
N TYR A 387 11.24 26.33 -27.37
CA TYR A 387 11.47 26.60 -28.79
C TYR A 387 12.71 25.82 -29.23
N SER A 388 12.61 24.99 -30.27
CA SER A 388 13.77 24.31 -30.83
C SER A 388 13.66 24.24 -32.33
N ASN A 389 14.77 24.47 -33.02
CA ASN A 389 14.87 24.25 -34.46
C ASN A 389 14.99 22.76 -34.84
N GLN A 390 15.04 21.85 -33.85
CA GLN A 390 15.10 20.39 -34.02
C GLN A 390 13.95 19.66 -33.29
N VAL A 391 12.71 20.08 -33.55
CA VAL A 391 11.54 19.28 -33.13
C VAL A 391 11.45 18.05 -34.04
N GLY A 392 12.14 16.99 -33.63
CA GLY A 392 12.12 15.67 -34.25
C GLY A 392 11.82 14.62 -33.17
N GLN A 393 10.63 14.05 -33.25
CA GLN A 393 9.92 13.15 -32.31
C GLN A 393 10.70 11.95 -31.72
N LYS A 394 11.97 11.72 -32.06
CA LYS A 394 12.75 10.54 -31.63
C LYS A 394 13.94 10.84 -30.73
N ARG A 395 14.42 12.09 -30.59
CA ARG A 395 15.67 12.37 -29.85
C ARG A 395 15.52 12.53 -28.33
N PHE A 396 14.33 12.87 -27.83
CA PHE A 396 14.13 13.12 -26.39
C PHE A 396 13.99 11.85 -25.53
N ALA A 397 13.83 10.68 -26.16
CA ALA A 397 13.54 9.42 -25.47
C ALA A 397 14.78 8.67 -24.97
N ASP A 398 15.95 8.85 -25.61
CA ASP A 398 17.03 7.85 -25.49
C ASP A 398 18.09 8.14 -24.43
N ARG A 399 18.19 9.36 -23.88
CA ARG A 399 19.08 9.66 -22.74
C ARG A 399 18.50 10.72 -21.81
N PRO A 400 18.01 10.32 -20.63
CA PRO A 400 17.73 11.28 -19.55
C PRO A 400 19.05 11.90 -19.10
N ASN A 401 19.32 13.13 -19.51
CA ASN A 401 20.42 13.93 -18.98
C ASN A 401 19.82 14.97 -18.03
N ILE A 402 19.44 14.52 -16.83
CA ILE A 402 18.79 15.36 -15.80
C ILE A 402 19.85 16.15 -14.99
N ARG A 403 21.14 15.86 -15.20
CA ARG A 403 22.26 16.60 -14.60
C ARG A 403 22.46 17.98 -15.20
N GLU A 404 22.05 18.16 -16.45
CA GLU A 404 21.97 19.49 -17.06
C GLU A 404 20.65 20.13 -16.60
N PRO A 405 20.71 21.23 -15.85
CA PRO A 405 19.51 21.99 -15.52
C PRO A 405 18.84 22.39 -16.83
N LEU A 406 17.53 22.20 -16.90
CA LEU A 406 16.69 22.81 -17.94
C LEU A 406 16.54 24.32 -17.67
N ALA A 407 17.64 25.09 -17.61
CA ALA A 407 17.71 26.57 -17.55
C ALA A 407 19.17 27.06 -17.66
N PRO A 408 19.43 28.28 -18.19
CA PRO A 408 20.70 28.66 -18.82
C PRO A 408 21.86 28.67 -17.83
N THR A 409 22.89 27.88 -18.14
CA THR A 409 24.15 27.89 -17.41
C THR A 409 25.05 29.00 -17.93
N GLU A 410 25.33 30.00 -17.10
CA GLU A 410 26.62 30.70 -17.16
C GLU A 410 27.72 29.77 -16.62
N GLY A 411 28.77 29.59 -17.44
CA GLY A 411 30.11 28.97 -17.25
C GLY A 411 30.46 28.20 -15.97
N ARG A 412 31.30 27.17 -15.99
CA ARG A 412 32.41 26.81 -16.90
C ARG A 412 32.71 25.31 -16.77
N ASN A 413 33.16 24.75 -17.89
CA ASN A 413 34.02 23.57 -18.03
C ASN A 413 33.56 22.31 -17.29
N HIS A 414 32.80 21.45 -17.98
CA HIS A 414 33.14 20.06 -18.33
C HIS A 414 32.29 19.71 -19.55
N GLU A 415 32.91 19.12 -20.58
CA GLU A 415 32.28 18.82 -21.87
C GLU A 415 30.98 18.02 -21.70
N LEU A 416 29.88 18.73 -21.92
CA LEU A 416 28.50 18.26 -21.88
C LEU A 416 27.85 18.74 -23.18
N ILE A 417 27.05 17.87 -23.80
CA ILE A 417 26.47 18.10 -25.12
C ILE A 417 25.59 19.34 -25.06
N HIS A 418 26.04 20.39 -25.74
CA HIS A 418 25.39 21.68 -25.93
C HIS A 418 23.87 21.55 -26.17
N VAL A 419 23.06 22.02 -25.23
CA VAL A 419 21.76 22.60 -25.58
C VAL A 419 22.08 24.02 -26.06
N PRO A 420 21.80 24.40 -27.33
CA PRO A 420 22.18 25.71 -27.84
C PRO A 420 21.43 26.84 -27.10
N ASP A 421 22.07 28.00 -26.99
CA ASP A 421 21.57 29.24 -26.35
C ASP A 421 20.28 29.83 -26.98
N ASP A 422 19.71 29.18 -27.99
CA ASP A 422 18.48 29.62 -28.68
C ASP A 422 17.19 29.23 -27.94
N GLN A 423 17.26 28.41 -26.88
CA GLN A 423 16.11 28.00 -26.08
C GLN A 423 15.84 28.96 -24.92
N LYS A 424 15.20 30.11 -25.20
CA LYS A 424 14.59 30.92 -24.14
C LYS A 424 13.42 30.15 -23.51
N ILE A 425 13.49 29.89 -22.21
CA ILE A 425 12.32 29.53 -21.42
C ILE A 425 11.43 30.77 -21.38
N VAL A 426 10.36 30.79 -22.17
CA VAL A 426 9.37 31.87 -22.16
C VAL A 426 8.21 31.41 -21.30
N GLY A 427 8.18 31.87 -20.06
CA GLY A 427 7.18 31.50 -19.05
C GLY A 427 5.99 32.44 -18.94
N SER A 428 5.80 33.38 -19.87
CA SER A 428 4.85 34.50 -19.67
C SER A 428 3.45 34.30 -20.26
N GLU A 429 3.21 33.30 -21.11
CA GLU A 429 1.88 33.06 -21.72
C GLU A 429 1.47 31.58 -21.59
N ILE A 430 1.60 30.99 -20.40
CA ILE A 430 1.08 29.66 -20.09
C ILE A 430 0.26 29.72 -18.81
N GLU A 431 -1.01 29.38 -18.92
CA GLU A 431 -1.94 29.32 -17.80
C GLU A 431 -2.46 27.89 -17.64
N ILE A 432 -2.38 27.37 -16.42
CA ILE A 432 -3.00 26.08 -16.07
C ILE A 432 -4.38 26.39 -15.49
N SER A 433 -5.41 26.35 -16.32
CA SER A 433 -6.77 26.71 -15.94
C SER A 433 -7.46 25.64 -15.09
N SER A 434 -7.03 24.39 -15.21
CA SER A 434 -7.51 23.29 -14.36
C SER A 434 -6.40 22.28 -14.09
N TYR A 435 -6.27 21.85 -12.84
CA TYR A 435 -5.30 20.84 -12.43
C TYR A 435 -5.93 19.86 -11.45
N SER A 436 -6.14 18.62 -11.90
CA SER A 436 -6.72 17.54 -11.11
C SER A 436 -6.00 16.21 -11.40
N PRO A 437 -6.22 15.14 -10.60
CA PRO A 437 -5.54 13.86 -10.81
C PRO A 437 -5.76 13.21 -12.19
N ASN A 438 -6.89 13.50 -12.85
CA ASN A 438 -7.27 12.87 -14.12
C ASN A 438 -7.39 13.85 -15.29
N LEU A 439 -7.21 15.16 -15.05
CA LEU A 439 -7.40 16.20 -16.04
C LEU A 439 -6.46 17.37 -15.74
N VAL A 440 -5.70 17.80 -16.75
CA VAL A 440 -4.91 19.03 -16.72
C VAL A 440 -5.26 19.83 -17.98
N GLU A 441 -5.74 21.06 -17.79
CA GLU A 441 -6.03 21.99 -18.88
C GLU A 441 -5.00 23.12 -18.85
N ILE A 442 -4.42 23.41 -20.02
CA ILE A 442 -3.38 24.39 -20.21
C ILE A 442 -3.75 25.26 -21.40
N GLU A 443 -3.71 26.58 -21.21
CA GLU A 443 -3.91 27.57 -22.25
C GLU A 443 -2.58 28.30 -22.46
N THR A 444 -2.18 28.44 -23.73
CA THR A 444 -0.91 29.08 -24.04
C THR A 444 -0.92 29.73 -25.41
N ARG A 445 -0.02 30.69 -25.61
CA ARG A 445 0.30 31.26 -26.91
C ARG A 445 1.74 30.94 -27.27
N ALA A 446 1.90 30.32 -28.43
CA ALA A 446 3.18 29.95 -29.00
C ALA A 446 3.49 30.87 -30.19
N ASP A 447 4.56 31.66 -30.11
CA ASP A 447 4.93 32.59 -31.20
C ASP A 447 5.46 31.87 -32.45
N ARG A 448 5.88 30.62 -32.29
CA ARG A 448 6.42 29.74 -33.34
C ARG A 448 6.19 28.29 -32.94
N ASN A 449 6.47 27.36 -33.85
CA ASN A 449 6.45 25.93 -33.54
C ASN A 449 7.30 25.66 -32.29
N SER A 450 6.69 24.96 -31.34
CA SER A 450 7.23 24.81 -30.00
C SER A 450 6.85 23.45 -29.42
N PHE A 451 7.45 23.13 -28.29
CA PHE A 451 7.16 21.93 -27.52
C PHE A 451 6.72 22.33 -26.12
N LEU A 452 5.48 22.01 -25.76
CA LEU A 452 4.99 22.21 -24.40
C LEU A 452 5.51 21.09 -23.52
N VAL A 453 6.22 21.44 -22.46
CA VAL A 453 6.64 20.52 -21.41
C VAL A 453 5.71 20.70 -20.22
N LEU A 454 5.13 19.59 -19.75
CA LEU A 454 4.43 19.52 -18.46
C LEU A 454 5.26 18.62 -17.54
N LEU A 455 5.76 19.17 -16.43
CA LEU A 455 6.61 18.46 -15.47
C LEU A 455 5.84 17.42 -14.63
N ASP A 456 4.78 16.82 -15.16
CA ASP A 456 4.08 15.65 -14.66
C ASP A 456 4.72 14.36 -15.18
N SER A 457 4.71 13.29 -14.38
CA SER A 457 5.24 11.99 -14.80
C SER A 457 4.56 11.45 -16.06
N TYR A 458 5.35 11.03 -17.04
CA TYR A 458 4.89 10.29 -18.21
C TYR A 458 4.42 8.89 -17.79
N TYR A 459 3.16 8.56 -18.07
CA TYR A 459 2.58 7.26 -17.70
C TYR A 459 1.54 6.79 -18.73
N PRO A 460 1.51 5.49 -19.08
CA PRO A 460 0.50 4.95 -20.00
C PRO A 460 -0.93 5.16 -19.51
N GLY A 461 -1.83 5.59 -20.40
CA GLY A 461 -3.24 5.84 -20.09
C GLY A 461 -3.64 7.31 -20.12
N TRP A 462 -2.67 8.22 -20.10
CA TRP A 462 -2.90 9.63 -20.45
C TRP A 462 -3.11 9.79 -21.97
N ARG A 463 -3.98 10.73 -22.33
CA ARG A 463 -4.22 11.21 -23.70
C ARG A 463 -4.10 12.73 -23.70
N ALA A 464 -3.64 13.29 -24.81
CA ALA A 464 -3.62 14.73 -25.00
C ALA A 464 -4.50 15.12 -26.18
N SER A 465 -5.11 16.30 -26.10
CA SER A 465 -5.67 16.99 -27.25
C SER A 465 -5.17 18.42 -27.30
N VAL A 466 -4.88 18.91 -28.51
CA VAL A 466 -4.55 20.30 -28.80
C VAL A 466 -5.67 20.84 -29.66
N ASP A 467 -6.36 21.89 -29.19
CA ASP A 467 -7.51 22.52 -29.85
C ASP A 467 -8.63 21.53 -30.24
N GLY A 468 -8.86 20.55 -29.37
CA GLY A 468 -9.86 19.49 -29.55
C GLY A 468 -9.42 18.34 -30.45
N GLN A 469 -8.26 18.42 -31.11
CA GLN A 469 -7.71 17.34 -31.92
C GLN A 469 -6.76 16.46 -31.10
N LEU A 470 -6.78 15.15 -31.34
CA LEU A 470 -5.91 14.22 -30.62
C LEU A 470 -4.44 14.51 -30.93
N ALA A 471 -3.62 14.63 -29.88
CA ALA A 471 -2.18 14.86 -29.97
C ALA A 471 -1.40 13.70 -29.34
N GLU A 472 -0.22 13.41 -29.89
CA GLU A 472 0.68 12.41 -29.33
C GLU A 472 1.42 12.99 -28.12
N ILE A 473 1.38 12.27 -26.99
CA ILE A 473 2.17 12.62 -25.82
C ILE A 473 3.58 12.08 -26.01
N SER A 474 4.55 12.97 -26.09
CA SER A 474 5.96 12.65 -26.11
C SER A 474 6.52 12.51 -24.69
N CYS A 475 7.41 11.55 -24.49
CA CYS A 475 8.13 11.36 -23.23
C CYS A 475 9.38 12.26 -23.18
N PHE A 476 9.28 13.39 -22.49
CA PHE A 476 10.33 14.38 -22.37
C PHE A 476 11.35 14.01 -21.28
N GLN A 477 12.63 14.01 -21.64
CA GLN A 477 13.76 13.59 -20.79
C GLN A 477 13.54 12.21 -20.13
N GLY A 478 12.80 11.35 -20.82
CA GLY A 478 12.40 10.06 -20.30
C GLY A 478 11.40 10.10 -19.14
N ALA A 479 11.04 11.23 -18.54
CA ALA A 479 10.24 11.28 -17.30
C ALA A 479 8.96 12.12 -17.35
N PHE A 480 8.87 13.10 -18.25
CA PHE A 480 7.79 14.09 -18.26
C PHE A 480 6.93 14.01 -19.51
N ARG A 481 5.73 14.58 -19.46
CA ARG A 481 4.83 14.65 -20.62
C ARG A 481 5.15 15.90 -21.43
N GLY A 482 5.04 15.80 -22.75
CA GLY A 482 5.02 16.99 -23.60
C GLY A 482 4.25 16.75 -24.89
N VAL A 483 3.90 17.84 -25.55
CA VAL A 483 3.17 17.85 -26.83
C VAL A 483 3.77 18.91 -27.75
N GLU A 484 3.80 18.60 -29.05
CA GLU A 484 4.20 19.56 -30.09
C GLU A 484 3.06 20.55 -30.34
N LEU A 485 3.41 21.82 -30.49
CA LEU A 485 2.48 22.91 -30.78
C LEU A 485 2.96 23.66 -32.02
N SER A 486 2.02 24.04 -32.87
CA SER A 486 2.27 25.01 -33.94
C SER A 486 2.40 26.43 -33.38
N ALA A 487 2.70 27.41 -34.23
CA ALA A 487 2.51 28.81 -33.87
C ALA A 487 1.02 29.12 -33.71
N GLY A 488 0.62 29.82 -32.65
CA GLY A 488 -0.76 30.22 -32.39
C GLY A 488 -1.17 30.16 -30.92
N ASN A 489 -2.44 30.45 -30.66
CA ASN A 489 -3.07 30.21 -29.36
C ASN A 489 -3.56 28.77 -29.31
N HIS A 490 -3.26 28.08 -28.22
CA HIS A 490 -3.56 26.66 -28.06
C HIS A 490 -4.25 26.39 -26.72
N LYS A 491 -5.28 25.56 -26.77
CA LYS A 491 -5.85 24.90 -25.59
C LYS A 491 -5.43 23.43 -25.59
N ILE A 492 -4.65 23.05 -24.59
CA ILE A 492 -4.12 21.70 -24.40
C ILE A 492 -4.84 21.04 -23.25
N ILE A 493 -5.35 19.83 -23.48
CA ILE A 493 -6.03 19.04 -22.46
C ILE A 493 -5.34 17.69 -22.34
N PHE A 494 -4.76 17.41 -21.16
CA PHE A 494 -4.31 16.08 -20.78
C PHE A 494 -5.42 15.39 -19.98
N SER A 495 -5.87 14.23 -20.41
CA SER A 495 -6.89 13.44 -19.71
C SER A 495 -6.40 12.01 -19.44
N TYR A 496 -6.62 11.52 -18.22
CA TYR A 496 -6.29 10.15 -17.84
C TYR A 496 -7.50 9.24 -18.06
N ALA A 497 -7.41 8.38 -19.09
CA ALA A 497 -8.49 7.48 -19.51
C ALA A 497 -7.93 6.09 -19.86
N PRO A 498 -7.49 5.31 -18.85
CA PRO A 498 -6.88 4.00 -19.08
C PRO A 498 -7.92 2.97 -19.52
N ARG A 499 -7.60 2.18 -20.56
CA ARG A 499 -8.49 1.11 -21.09
C ARG A 499 -8.81 0.03 -20.04
N THR A 500 -7.91 -0.17 -19.07
CA THR A 500 -8.08 -1.13 -17.98
C THR A 500 -9.30 -0.83 -17.11
N PHE A 501 -9.64 0.45 -16.92
CA PHE A 501 -10.85 0.84 -16.20
C PHE A 501 -12.12 0.36 -16.95
N SER A 502 -12.19 0.61 -18.26
CA SER A 502 -13.30 0.16 -19.11
C SER A 502 -13.45 -1.36 -19.11
N TYR A 503 -12.35 -2.11 -19.23
CA TYR A 503 -12.39 -3.58 -19.13
C TYR A 503 -12.90 -4.06 -17.77
N GLY A 504 -12.43 -3.44 -16.68
CA GLY A 504 -12.92 -3.74 -15.33
C GLY A 504 -14.42 -3.49 -15.20
N LEU A 505 -14.92 -2.37 -15.74
CA LEU A 505 -16.34 -2.04 -15.76
C LEU A 505 -17.16 -3.07 -16.54
N TYR A 506 -16.73 -3.47 -17.74
CA TYR A 506 -17.43 -4.49 -18.53
C TYR A 506 -17.48 -5.85 -17.83
N ILE A 507 -16.36 -6.30 -17.26
CA ILE A 507 -16.28 -7.57 -16.53
C ILE A 507 -17.19 -7.53 -15.28
N SER A 508 -17.17 -6.42 -14.54
CA SER A 508 -17.98 -6.28 -13.33
C SER A 508 -19.47 -6.19 -13.65
N SER A 509 -19.84 -5.46 -14.70
CA SER A 509 -21.23 -5.36 -15.17
C SER A 509 -21.74 -6.70 -15.65
N PHE A 510 -20.95 -7.41 -16.47
CA PHE A 510 -21.31 -8.74 -16.96
C PHE A 510 -21.46 -9.75 -15.82
N THR A 511 -20.52 -9.80 -14.88
CA THR A 511 -20.60 -10.72 -13.72
C THR A 511 -21.77 -10.37 -12.81
N GLY A 512 -22.05 -9.09 -12.55
CA GLY A 512 -23.23 -8.65 -11.81
C GLY A 512 -24.55 -9.06 -12.48
N LEU A 513 -24.68 -8.82 -13.79
CA LEU A 513 -25.86 -9.21 -14.57
C LEU A 513 -26.05 -10.73 -14.60
N ALA A 514 -24.98 -11.49 -14.81
CA ALA A 514 -25.01 -12.95 -14.76
C ALA A 514 -25.47 -13.45 -13.37
N TRP A 515 -25.01 -12.81 -12.29
CA TRP A 515 -25.41 -13.18 -10.94
C TRP A 515 -26.88 -12.88 -10.67
N ILE A 516 -27.38 -11.71 -11.09
CA ILE A 516 -28.81 -11.36 -11.02
C ILE A 516 -29.65 -12.37 -11.81
N ALA A 517 -29.23 -12.71 -13.03
CA ALA A 517 -29.91 -13.72 -13.84
C ALA A 517 -29.98 -15.07 -13.11
N CYS A 518 -28.86 -15.56 -12.55
CA CYS A 518 -28.84 -16.79 -11.75
C CYS A 518 -29.82 -16.75 -10.56
N LEU A 519 -29.94 -15.62 -9.86
CA LEU A 519 -30.89 -15.46 -8.75
C LEU A 519 -32.36 -15.48 -9.23
N LEU A 520 -32.66 -14.84 -10.35
CA LEU A 520 -34.01 -14.85 -10.94
C LEU A 520 -34.38 -16.26 -11.43
N PHE A 521 -33.48 -16.93 -12.15
CA PHE A 521 -33.73 -18.27 -12.68
C PHE A 521 -33.79 -19.35 -11.59
N SER A 522 -32.96 -19.26 -10.54
CA SER A 522 -33.01 -20.21 -9.42
C SER A 522 -34.32 -20.14 -8.64
N ARG A 523 -34.95 -18.96 -8.50
CA ARG A 523 -36.30 -18.82 -7.93
C ARG A 523 -37.37 -19.47 -8.80
N THR A 524 -37.27 -19.33 -10.12
CA THR A 524 -38.22 -19.97 -11.05
C THR A 524 -38.08 -21.49 -11.09
N PHE A 525 -36.87 -22.03 -10.85
CA PHE A 525 -36.66 -23.48 -10.73
C PHE A 525 -37.09 -24.04 -9.38
N ALA A 526 -36.89 -23.31 -8.27
CA ALA A 526 -37.36 -23.72 -6.95
C ALA A 526 -38.89 -23.73 -6.82
N GLN A 527 -39.61 -22.94 -7.62
CA GLN A 527 -41.07 -22.98 -7.72
C GLN A 527 -41.60 -24.08 -8.65
N ARG A 528 -40.72 -24.77 -9.41
CA ARG A 528 -41.09 -25.80 -10.40
C ARG A 528 -40.65 -27.22 -10.03
N SER A 529 -40.07 -27.43 -8.86
CA SER A 529 -39.85 -28.78 -8.31
C SER A 529 -41.14 -29.28 -7.63
N PRO A 530 -41.77 -30.37 -8.11
CA PRO A 530 -42.97 -30.96 -7.52
C PRO A 530 -42.75 -31.55 -6.13
#